data_AF-A0A5C5Z0Y1-F1
#
_entry.id   AF-A0A5C5Z0Y1-F1
#
_cell.length_a   1.000
_cell.length_b   1.000
_cell.length_c   1.000
_cell.angle_alpha   90.00
_cell.angle_beta   90.00
_cell.angle_gamma   90.00
#
_symmetry.space_group_name_H-M   'P 1'
#
loop_
_entity.id
_entity.type
_entity.pdbx_description
1 polymer ?
#
loop_
_entity_poly.entity_id
_entity_poly.type
_entity_poly.pdbx_seq_one_letter_code
_entity_poly.pdbx_strand_id
1 'polypeptide(L)'
;MFILTIIVGVFALIALAMPDLVLLSFLLIVPGIVLMMAPTVFVYLAAATAIRSILPYGTGVTATSFALFAAGVLGYLVAWPFQMMGEREYRALIQEDVVSATPLKLLGHVRLERRDISHWKRDQEKECDHLCAALLLTPGVKSVTLAKGKDLQQVTNWQLVPRGSVSDTGLAPTKPEDIFHQYPAKVNRDLNGVSFHEFNQARREQLAAEWNLRLATRETLLASDTAPVPDMTIAITHLREKSQPSVQRVEVLDKAGVMLFRRSLIKHAVVQAPFYITFQANLSNSHFAIGRKLFSTGKRYERFNPVTELIQHLSGIRHTPSGEAPQQVKQLLQAALDNLEGSPPELALAVPWLSGIDNRALSDEDAVLVHRVVGDLRIQNVGEALRHVYPKKTPLEFRSILVQRIIAPETNATDRGHFAYLLSKMPAGTFADMTEQEWQIINDPTLRKDALPFVERLADLGKSGVEPLLMILQHAVTTMTHWYMRRPTIDVVCRGFTRLGADGKEALPTIQSLFEQKRSPITNSANDAFAWRVAMARMGLAIDELPYPPSWKEQSIAKMREKVSRRLADFDSDEFSK
;
A
#
# COMPACT_ATOMS: atom_id res chain seq x y z
N MET A 1 52.60 -21.96 10.56
CA MET A 1 51.71 -21.17 9.69
C MET A 1 50.62 -22.02 9.06
N PHE A 2 50.95 -23.12 8.36
CA PHE A 2 49.96 -24.03 7.75
C PHE A 2 48.88 -24.54 8.72
N ILE A 3 49.26 -25.02 9.92
CA ILE A 3 48.32 -25.49 10.95
C ILE A 3 47.36 -24.36 11.38
N LEU A 4 47.86 -23.13 11.54
CA LEU A 4 47.04 -21.97 11.92
C LEU A 4 46.03 -21.64 10.81
N THR A 5 46.44 -21.70 9.54
CA THR A 5 45.56 -21.49 8.38
C THR A 5 44.43 -22.52 8.35
N ILE A 6 44.69 -23.79 8.67
CA ILE A 6 43.66 -24.84 8.77
C ILE A 6 42.67 -24.52 9.88
N ILE A 7 43.15 -24.21 11.09
CA ILE A 7 42.30 -23.90 12.25
C ILE A 7 41.39 -22.71 11.96
N VAL A 8 41.96 -21.60 11.45
CA VAL A 8 41.17 -20.40 11.09
C VAL A 8 40.24 -20.67 9.92
N GLY A 9 40.63 -21.55 8.98
CA GLY A 9 39.77 -21.98 7.87
C GLY A 9 38.52 -22.72 8.32
N VAL A 10 38.63 -23.58 9.34
CA VAL A 10 37.46 -24.26 9.94
C VAL A 10 36.53 -23.22 10.58
N PHE A 11 37.05 -22.26 11.33
CA PHE A 11 36.23 -21.19 11.92
C PHE A 11 35.57 -20.30 10.85
N ALA A 12 36.28 -19.95 9.79
CA ALA A 12 35.74 -19.18 8.67
C ALA A 12 34.61 -19.94 7.95
N LEU A 13 34.77 -21.25 7.74
CA LEU A 13 33.76 -22.10 7.11
C LEU A 13 32.50 -22.19 7.97
N ILE A 14 32.64 -22.38 9.28
CA ILE A 14 31.51 -22.38 10.23
C ILE A 14 30.78 -21.03 10.17
N ALA A 15 31.52 -19.91 10.23
CA ALA A 15 30.93 -18.58 10.20
C ALA A 15 30.17 -18.30 8.89
N LEU A 16 30.71 -18.72 7.74
CA LEU A 16 30.06 -18.51 6.44
C LEU A 16 28.85 -19.44 6.21
N ALA A 17 28.91 -20.68 6.69
CA ALA A 17 27.81 -21.65 6.54
C ALA A 17 26.64 -21.38 7.51
N MET A 18 26.93 -20.85 8.70
CA MET A 18 25.93 -20.54 9.73
C MET A 18 26.13 -19.11 10.26
N PRO A 19 25.76 -18.07 9.49
CA PRO A 19 25.94 -16.67 9.91
C PRO A 19 25.20 -16.32 11.19
N ASP A 20 24.04 -16.94 11.45
CA ASP A 20 23.25 -16.71 12.67
C ASP A 20 23.98 -17.20 13.94
N LEU A 21 24.88 -18.18 13.81
CA LEU A 21 25.74 -18.62 14.91
C LEU A 21 26.69 -17.52 15.36
N VAL A 22 27.16 -16.67 14.44
CA VAL A 22 28.00 -15.51 14.75
C VAL A 22 27.22 -14.50 15.59
N LEU A 23 25.94 -14.27 15.24
CA LEU A 23 25.04 -13.41 16.01
C LEU A 23 24.82 -13.95 17.43
N LEU A 24 24.54 -15.24 17.58
CA LEU A 24 24.37 -15.90 18.88
C LEU A 24 25.66 -15.86 19.71
N SER A 25 26.81 -16.00 19.06
CA SER A 25 28.12 -15.99 19.72
C SER A 25 28.53 -14.63 20.25
N PHE A 26 27.90 -13.53 19.81
CA PHE A 26 28.10 -12.20 20.40
C PHE A 26 27.61 -12.12 21.86
N LEU A 27 26.76 -13.04 22.33
CA LEU A 27 26.39 -13.14 23.75
C LEU A 27 27.60 -13.40 24.66
N LEU A 28 28.65 -14.04 24.13
CA LEU A 28 29.89 -14.33 24.83
C LEU A 28 31.01 -13.32 24.50
N ILE A 29 30.71 -12.29 23.68
CA ILE A 29 31.59 -11.23 23.17
C ILE A 29 32.81 -11.75 22.39
N VAL A 30 33.74 -12.46 23.06
CA VAL A 30 35.01 -12.95 22.49
C VAL A 30 34.79 -13.96 21.36
N PRO A 31 33.97 -15.03 21.51
CA PRO A 31 33.71 -15.96 20.43
C PRO A 31 33.04 -15.30 19.21
N GLY A 32 32.14 -14.34 19.45
CA GLY A 32 31.49 -13.56 18.40
C GLY A 32 32.49 -12.75 17.57
N ILE A 33 33.43 -12.04 18.22
CA ILE A 33 34.48 -11.26 17.53
C ILE A 33 35.40 -12.19 16.73
N VAL A 34 35.80 -13.33 17.30
CA VAL A 34 36.66 -14.31 16.60
C VAL A 34 35.98 -14.85 15.35
N LEU A 35 34.72 -15.28 15.45
CA LEU A 35 33.96 -15.77 14.30
C LEU A 35 33.68 -14.68 13.26
N MET A 36 33.45 -13.43 13.69
CA MET A 36 33.29 -12.29 12.79
C MET A 36 34.55 -12.01 11.97
N MET A 37 35.73 -12.08 12.59
CA MET A 37 37.01 -11.78 11.94
C MET A 37 37.60 -12.98 11.18
N ALA A 38 37.20 -14.21 11.51
CA ALA A 38 37.78 -15.44 10.97
C ALA A 38 37.82 -15.51 9.43
N PRO A 39 36.76 -15.14 8.68
CA PRO A 39 36.83 -15.13 7.22
C PRO A 39 37.90 -14.19 6.66
N THR A 40 38.03 -12.99 7.22
CA THR A 40 39.06 -12.02 6.80
C THR A 40 40.45 -12.55 7.13
N VAL A 41 40.67 -13.00 8.38
CA VAL A 41 41.97 -13.53 8.83
C VAL A 41 42.37 -14.75 8.01
N PHE A 42 41.43 -15.64 7.69
CA PHE A 42 41.68 -16.81 6.85
C PHE A 42 42.21 -16.42 5.47
N VAL A 43 41.59 -15.45 4.79
CA VAL A 43 42.02 -15.00 3.46
C VAL A 43 43.47 -14.49 3.50
N TYR A 44 43.83 -13.66 4.49
CA TYR A 44 45.20 -13.16 4.62
C TYR A 44 46.20 -14.27 4.98
N LEU A 45 45.84 -15.20 5.86
CA LEU A 45 46.70 -16.33 6.24
C LEU A 45 46.90 -17.31 5.07
N ALA A 46 45.85 -17.58 4.29
CA ALA A 46 45.92 -18.42 3.11
C ALA A 46 46.84 -17.80 2.05
N ALA A 47 46.69 -16.50 1.78
CA ALA A 47 47.58 -15.76 0.87
C ALA A 47 49.04 -15.77 1.37
N ALA A 48 49.28 -15.49 2.65
CA ALA A 48 50.62 -15.55 3.24
C ALA A 48 51.22 -16.96 3.16
N THR A 49 50.41 -18.01 3.33
CA THR A 49 50.85 -19.41 3.20
C THR A 49 51.28 -19.74 1.77
N ALA A 50 50.50 -19.32 0.77
CA ALA A 50 50.84 -19.48 -0.63
C ALA A 50 52.13 -18.72 -1.00
N ILE A 51 52.31 -17.49 -0.52
CA ILE A 51 53.53 -16.70 -0.74
C ILE A 51 54.74 -17.40 -0.07
N ARG A 52 54.59 -17.88 1.16
CA ARG A 52 55.68 -18.56 1.89
C ARG A 52 56.12 -19.86 1.25
N SER A 53 55.22 -20.60 0.61
CA SER A 53 55.57 -21.86 -0.09
C SER A 53 56.48 -21.64 -1.31
N ILE A 54 56.55 -20.42 -1.83
CA ILE A 54 57.40 -20.05 -2.97
C ILE A 54 58.78 -19.53 -2.50
N LEU A 55 58.92 -19.17 -1.21
CA LEU A 55 60.17 -18.63 -0.64
C LEU A 55 61.13 -19.75 -0.21
N PRO A 56 62.46 -19.58 -0.40
CA PRO A 56 63.46 -20.59 -0.10
C PRO A 56 63.45 -21.03 1.39
N TYR A 57 63.56 -22.34 1.61
CA TYR A 57 63.41 -23.00 2.91
C TYR A 57 64.35 -22.49 4.02
N GLY A 58 65.50 -21.91 3.69
CA GLY A 58 66.51 -21.43 4.66
C GLY A 58 66.22 -20.08 5.33
N THR A 59 65.13 -19.41 4.96
CA THR A 59 64.75 -18.11 5.54
C THR A 59 63.75 -18.34 6.67
N GLY A 60 64.19 -18.27 7.94
CA GLY A 60 63.40 -18.60 9.13
C GLY A 60 62.23 -17.64 9.41
N VAL A 61 62.18 -17.06 10.62
CA VAL A 61 61.09 -16.17 11.09
C VAL A 61 60.91 -14.91 10.20
N THR A 62 61.99 -14.46 9.56
CA THR A 62 61.97 -13.32 8.63
C THR A 62 61.10 -13.57 7.40
N ALA A 63 61.03 -14.80 6.90
CA ALA A 63 60.22 -15.14 5.73
C ALA A 63 58.72 -15.14 6.03
N THR A 64 58.33 -15.52 7.24
CA THR A 64 56.92 -15.46 7.67
C THR A 64 56.46 -14.02 7.81
N SER A 65 57.30 -13.15 8.39
CA SER A 65 57.01 -11.72 8.49
C SER A 65 56.87 -11.06 7.11
N PHE A 66 57.78 -11.40 6.19
CA PHE A 66 57.71 -10.95 4.80
C PHE A 66 56.44 -11.46 4.09
N ALA A 67 56.07 -12.73 4.27
CA ALA A 67 54.88 -13.29 3.63
C ALA A 67 53.57 -12.65 4.12
N LEU A 68 53.46 -12.36 5.44
CA LEU A 68 52.32 -11.63 6.00
C LEU A 68 52.24 -10.19 5.48
N PHE A 69 53.39 -9.50 5.42
CA PHE A 69 53.46 -8.16 4.85
C PHE A 69 53.04 -8.15 3.37
N ALA A 70 53.57 -9.09 2.58
CA ALA A 70 53.23 -9.24 1.17
C ALA A 70 51.74 -9.56 0.96
N ALA A 71 51.14 -10.40 1.81
CA ALA A 71 49.70 -10.66 1.79
C ALA A 71 48.87 -9.41 2.12
N GLY A 72 49.31 -8.60 3.08
CA GLY A 72 48.71 -7.30 3.39
C GLY A 72 48.76 -6.33 2.21
N VAL A 73 49.93 -6.19 1.57
CA VAL A 73 50.12 -5.38 0.36
C VAL A 73 49.24 -5.89 -0.78
N LEU A 74 49.14 -7.21 -0.97
CA LEU A 74 48.27 -7.82 -1.99
C LEU A 74 46.80 -7.50 -1.72
N GLY A 75 46.33 -7.65 -0.48
CA GLY A 75 44.95 -7.31 -0.10
C GLY A 75 44.61 -5.83 -0.30
N TYR A 76 45.61 -4.94 -0.14
CA TYR A 76 45.48 -3.54 -0.49
C TYR A 76 45.41 -3.34 -2.01
N LEU A 77 46.36 -3.89 -2.77
CA LEU A 77 46.45 -3.75 -4.23
C LEU A 77 45.21 -4.30 -4.96
N VAL A 78 44.61 -5.38 -4.46
CA VAL A 78 43.39 -5.96 -5.04
C VAL A 78 42.18 -5.05 -4.81
N ALA A 79 42.04 -4.46 -3.61
CA ALA A 79 40.91 -3.59 -3.28
C ALA A 79 41.04 -2.17 -3.85
N TRP A 80 42.28 -1.68 -4.01
CA TRP A 80 42.60 -0.32 -4.46
C TRP A 80 41.94 0.11 -5.79
N PRO A 81 41.97 -0.67 -6.89
CA PRO A 81 41.33 -0.26 -8.14
C PRO A 81 39.82 -0.12 -8.01
N PHE A 82 39.15 -1.00 -7.25
CA PHE A 82 37.72 -0.88 -6.97
C PHE A 82 37.40 0.33 -6.11
N GLN A 83 38.26 0.64 -5.13
CA GLN A 83 38.11 1.85 -4.33
C GLN A 83 38.25 3.12 -5.19
N MET A 84 39.29 3.20 -6.02
CA MET A 84 39.50 4.34 -6.91
C MET A 84 38.37 4.51 -7.93
N MET A 85 37.90 3.42 -8.53
CA MET A 85 36.80 3.46 -9.51
C MET A 85 35.51 3.97 -8.86
N GLY A 86 35.12 3.40 -7.72
CA GLY A 86 33.92 3.85 -7.01
C GLY A 86 34.03 5.29 -6.49
N GLU A 87 35.22 5.72 -6.05
CA GLU A 87 35.43 7.12 -5.67
C GLU A 87 35.33 8.08 -6.87
N ARG A 88 35.83 7.69 -8.05
CA ARG A 88 35.68 8.47 -9.28
C ARG A 88 34.22 8.57 -9.70
N GLU A 89 33.48 7.46 -9.70
CA GLU A 89 32.04 7.45 -9.99
C GLU A 89 31.26 8.34 -9.02
N TYR A 90 31.56 8.24 -7.73
CA TYR A 90 30.98 9.10 -6.70
C TYR A 90 31.26 10.59 -6.98
N ARG A 91 32.53 10.95 -7.22
CA ARG A 91 32.94 12.35 -7.48
C ARG A 91 32.37 12.90 -8.78
N ALA A 92 32.23 12.08 -9.83
CA ALA A 92 31.68 12.48 -11.12
C ALA A 92 30.22 12.95 -11.05
N LEU A 93 29.48 12.50 -10.03
CA LEU A 93 28.08 12.88 -9.83
C LEU A 93 27.90 14.11 -8.93
N ILE A 94 28.96 14.51 -8.19
CA ILE A 94 28.92 15.68 -7.31
C ILE A 94 28.77 16.92 -8.17
N GLN A 95 27.73 17.69 -7.89
CA GLN A 95 27.51 19.00 -8.45
C GLN A 95 27.36 19.98 -7.30
N GLU A 96 27.81 21.21 -7.49
CA GLU A 96 27.66 22.24 -6.47
C GLU A 96 26.18 22.57 -6.27
N ASP A 97 25.77 22.57 -5.00
CA ASP A 97 24.44 22.97 -4.57
C ASP A 97 24.28 24.48 -4.79
N VAL A 98 23.12 24.87 -5.34
CA VAL A 98 22.77 26.26 -5.57
C VAL A 98 21.61 26.60 -4.64
N VAL A 99 21.86 27.47 -3.66
CA VAL A 99 20.82 27.89 -2.70
C VAL A 99 20.51 29.35 -2.93
N SER A 100 19.25 29.64 -3.24
CA SER A 100 18.77 31.02 -3.31
C SER A 100 18.70 31.62 -1.90
N ALA A 101 19.19 32.85 -1.75
CA ALA A 101 19.10 33.60 -0.49
C ALA A 101 17.65 33.94 -0.09
N THR A 102 16.76 34.04 -1.08
CA THR A 102 15.33 34.30 -0.88
C THR A 102 14.50 33.12 -1.39
N PRO A 103 13.35 32.80 -0.77
CA PRO A 103 12.42 31.80 -1.29
C PRO A 103 12.05 32.09 -2.75
N LEU A 104 12.14 31.07 -3.60
CA LEU A 104 11.90 31.17 -5.03
C LEU A 104 10.40 31.27 -5.31
N LYS A 105 10.01 32.26 -6.12
CA LYS A 105 8.64 32.41 -6.63
C LYS A 105 8.48 31.64 -7.92
N LEU A 106 7.52 30.72 -7.97
CA LEU A 106 7.16 30.04 -9.20
C LEU A 106 6.20 30.91 -10.02
N LEU A 107 6.43 31.01 -11.33
CA LEU A 107 5.64 31.85 -12.23
C LEU A 107 5.37 31.12 -13.55
N GLY A 108 4.19 31.34 -14.12
CA GLY A 108 3.84 30.87 -15.46
C GLY A 108 3.61 29.37 -15.54
N HIS A 109 4.08 28.76 -16.63
CA HIS A 109 3.93 27.32 -16.88
C HIS A 109 5.08 26.54 -16.25
N VAL A 110 4.79 25.65 -15.31
CA VAL A 110 5.79 24.89 -14.58
C VAL A 110 5.87 23.46 -15.11
N ARG A 111 7.03 23.03 -15.58
CA ARG A 111 7.28 21.62 -15.95
C ARG A 111 7.86 20.87 -14.76
N LEU A 112 7.21 19.78 -14.36
CA LEU A 112 7.69 18.89 -13.31
C LEU A 112 8.23 17.60 -13.95
N GLU A 113 9.55 17.44 -13.91
CA GLU A 113 10.26 16.27 -14.43
C GLU A 113 10.56 15.28 -13.31
N ARG A 114 10.17 14.03 -13.53
CA ARG A 114 10.30 12.95 -12.54
C ARG A 114 11.20 11.87 -13.12
N ARG A 115 12.49 11.94 -12.78
CA ARG A 115 13.53 11.08 -13.36
C ARG A 115 13.76 9.85 -12.49
N ASP A 116 13.47 8.70 -13.10
CA ASP A 116 13.82 7.34 -12.63
C ASP A 116 13.26 6.95 -11.25
N ILE A 117 12.06 7.43 -10.92
CA ILE A 117 11.39 7.15 -9.65
C ILE A 117 10.64 5.81 -9.74
N SER A 118 11.38 4.70 -9.73
CA SER A 118 10.83 3.32 -9.80
C SER A 118 9.90 2.91 -8.64
N HIS A 119 9.69 3.77 -7.64
CA HIS A 119 9.01 3.48 -6.37
C HIS A 119 7.79 4.37 -6.10
N TRP A 120 7.40 5.25 -7.02
CA TRP A 120 6.06 5.79 -6.98
C TRP A 120 5.08 4.73 -7.44
N LYS A 121 3.98 4.57 -6.69
CA LYS A 121 2.98 3.53 -6.96
C LYS A 121 2.51 3.75 -8.41
N ARG A 122 2.45 2.67 -9.22
CA ARG A 122 2.02 2.70 -10.63
C ARG A 122 0.73 3.50 -10.87
N ASP A 123 -0.13 3.61 -9.86
CA ASP A 123 -1.40 4.33 -9.92
C ASP A 123 -1.25 5.87 -9.77
N GLN A 124 -0.18 6.35 -9.13
CA GLN A 124 0.12 7.80 -9.01
C GLN A 124 0.84 8.37 -10.24
N GLU A 125 1.23 7.53 -11.20
CA GLU A 125 2.03 7.94 -12.34
C GLU A 125 1.20 8.62 -13.44
N LYS A 126 -0.13 8.57 -13.45
CA LYS A 126 -0.96 9.17 -14.52
C LYS A 126 -1.76 10.40 -14.10
N GLU A 127 -1.95 10.61 -12.81
CA GLU A 127 -2.88 11.60 -12.27
C GLU A 127 -2.16 12.83 -11.71
N CYS A 128 -2.89 13.93 -11.50
CA CYS A 128 -2.36 15.08 -10.79
C CYS A 128 -2.29 14.76 -9.29
N ASP A 129 -1.11 14.33 -8.83
CA ASP A 129 -0.87 13.99 -7.43
C ASP A 129 -0.77 15.22 -6.50
N HIS A 130 -0.51 14.97 -5.22
CA HIS A 130 -0.35 15.99 -4.19
C HIS A 130 0.65 17.12 -4.52
N LEU A 131 1.77 16.83 -5.20
CA LEU A 131 2.72 17.87 -5.58
C LEU A 131 2.23 18.68 -6.79
N CYS A 132 1.63 18.02 -7.79
CA CYS A 132 0.96 18.68 -8.90
C CYS A 132 -0.13 19.64 -8.40
N ALA A 133 -1.00 19.16 -7.51
CA ALA A 133 -2.06 19.94 -6.88
C ALA A 133 -1.50 21.14 -6.09
N ALA A 134 -0.49 20.94 -5.26
CA ALA A 134 0.12 22.03 -4.50
C ALA A 134 0.75 23.11 -5.40
N LEU A 135 1.35 22.71 -6.53
CA LEU A 135 1.89 23.64 -7.52
C LEU A 135 0.79 24.43 -8.22
N LEU A 136 -0.34 23.81 -8.56
CA LEU A 136 -1.50 24.51 -9.14
C LEU A 136 -2.13 25.55 -8.20
N LEU A 137 -2.05 25.33 -6.88
CA LEU A 137 -2.47 26.31 -5.88
C LEU A 137 -1.43 27.40 -5.60
N THR A 138 -0.21 27.25 -6.11
CA THR A 138 0.86 28.22 -5.85
C THR A 138 0.58 29.52 -6.63
N PRO A 139 0.54 30.69 -5.96
CA PRO A 139 0.26 31.96 -6.64
C PRO A 139 1.26 32.24 -7.77
N GLY A 140 0.74 32.55 -8.96
CA GLY A 140 1.53 32.86 -10.15
C GLY A 140 1.76 31.68 -11.09
N VAL A 141 1.49 30.44 -10.66
CA VAL A 141 1.50 29.25 -11.54
C VAL A 141 0.22 29.22 -12.36
N LYS A 142 0.36 29.05 -13.68
CA LYS A 142 -0.77 28.98 -14.64
C LYS A 142 -1.13 27.53 -14.99
N SER A 143 -0.13 26.68 -15.16
CA SER A 143 -0.33 25.25 -15.43
C SER A 143 0.87 24.45 -14.98
N VAL A 144 0.67 23.14 -14.77
CA VAL A 144 1.69 22.20 -14.35
C VAL A 144 1.79 21.07 -15.37
N THR A 145 2.93 20.99 -16.02
CA THR A 145 3.24 19.96 -17.03
C THR A 145 4.01 18.82 -16.38
N LEU A 146 3.38 17.67 -16.21
CA LEU A 146 4.02 16.46 -15.69
C LEU A 146 4.76 15.73 -16.81
N ALA A 147 6.08 15.66 -16.73
CA ALA A 147 6.92 14.91 -17.68
C ALA A 147 7.47 13.63 -17.06
N LYS A 148 7.33 12.50 -17.78
CA LYS A 148 7.48 11.15 -17.24
C LYS A 148 8.25 10.23 -18.20
N GLY A 149 8.76 9.14 -17.64
CA GLY A 149 9.54 8.11 -18.34
C GLY A 149 11.02 8.47 -18.43
N LYS A 150 11.84 7.49 -18.84
CA LYS A 150 13.31 7.64 -18.95
C LYS A 150 13.70 8.81 -19.86
N ASP A 151 12.94 9.01 -20.94
CA ASP A 151 13.19 10.05 -21.94
C ASP A 151 12.30 11.29 -21.78
N LEU A 152 11.47 11.35 -20.72
CA LEU A 152 10.58 12.49 -20.40
C LEU A 152 9.60 12.90 -21.52
N GLN A 153 9.30 11.97 -22.43
CA GLN A 153 8.44 12.17 -23.60
C GLN A 153 6.95 12.07 -23.27
N GLN A 154 6.58 11.34 -22.22
CA GLN A 154 5.19 11.26 -21.79
C GLN A 154 4.86 12.49 -20.97
N VAL A 155 4.00 13.34 -21.50
CA VAL A 155 3.70 14.64 -20.91
C VAL A 155 2.20 14.83 -20.76
N THR A 156 1.79 15.31 -19.59
CA THR A 156 0.39 15.72 -19.33
C THR A 156 0.40 17.08 -18.67
N ASN A 157 -0.21 18.07 -19.31
CA ASN A 157 -0.40 19.41 -18.77
C ASN A 157 -1.71 19.49 -17.99
N TRP A 158 -1.62 20.02 -16.77
CA TRP A 158 -2.74 20.22 -15.86
C TRP A 158 -2.95 21.71 -15.64
N GLN A 159 -4.20 22.15 -15.71
CA GLN A 159 -4.54 23.56 -15.54
C GLN A 159 -5.88 23.71 -14.83
N LEU A 160 -5.97 24.72 -13.97
CA LEU A 160 -7.24 25.19 -13.42
C LEU A 160 -7.79 26.29 -14.33
N VAL A 161 -9.00 26.09 -14.83
CA VAL A 161 -9.72 27.08 -15.65
C VAL A 161 -11.06 27.42 -14.99
N PRO A 162 -11.64 28.61 -15.25
CA PRO A 162 -12.95 28.96 -14.72
C PRO A 162 -14.02 27.92 -15.08
N ARG A 163 -14.88 27.57 -14.12
CA ARG A 163 -15.95 26.60 -14.34
C ARG A 163 -16.87 27.08 -15.47
N GLY A 164 -17.23 26.18 -16.37
CA GLY A 164 -18.05 26.48 -17.56
C GLY A 164 -17.28 27.01 -18.76
N SER A 165 -15.98 27.33 -18.65
CA SER A 165 -15.18 27.69 -19.83
C SER A 165 -14.86 26.49 -20.73
N VAL A 166 -14.88 25.28 -20.16
CA VAL A 166 -14.68 24.00 -20.85
C VAL A 166 -15.67 22.97 -20.30
N SER A 167 -15.90 21.89 -21.05
CA SER A 167 -16.70 20.77 -20.55
C SER A 167 -16.03 20.16 -19.33
N ASP A 168 -16.79 20.02 -18.24
CA ASP A 168 -16.32 19.36 -17.03
C ASP A 168 -16.17 17.85 -17.29
N THR A 169 -14.95 17.35 -17.16
CA THR A 169 -14.62 15.93 -17.34
C THR A 169 -14.63 15.17 -16.00
N GLY A 170 -14.94 15.84 -14.89
CA GLY A 170 -14.95 15.24 -13.55
C GLY A 170 -13.56 14.90 -13.01
N LEU A 171 -12.50 15.49 -13.58
CA LEU A 171 -11.14 15.27 -13.11
C LEU A 171 -10.90 15.97 -11.77
N ALA A 172 -10.23 15.28 -10.87
CA ALA A 172 -9.80 15.79 -9.56
C ALA A 172 -8.36 15.36 -9.27
N PRO A 173 -7.61 16.11 -8.44
CA PRO A 173 -6.30 15.68 -8.00
C PRO A 173 -6.39 14.47 -7.05
N THR A 174 -5.38 13.61 -7.10
CA THR A 174 -5.34 12.39 -6.30
C THR A 174 -4.70 12.67 -4.94
N LYS A 175 -5.51 12.60 -3.89
CA LYS A 175 -5.11 12.81 -2.48
C LYS A 175 -4.26 14.07 -2.28
N PRO A 176 -4.77 15.27 -2.66
CA PRO A 176 -4.01 16.52 -2.53
C PRO A 176 -3.51 16.78 -1.10
N GLU A 177 -4.21 16.26 -0.09
CA GLU A 177 -3.90 16.38 1.31
C GLU A 177 -2.63 15.66 1.77
N ASP A 178 -2.13 14.69 0.98
CA ASP A 178 -0.88 13.98 1.28
C ASP A 178 0.35 14.91 1.20
N ILE A 179 0.20 16.12 0.66
CA ILE A 179 1.25 17.14 0.66
C ILE A 179 1.74 17.48 2.08
N PHE A 180 0.89 17.36 3.11
CA PHE A 180 1.28 17.64 4.49
C PHE A 180 2.26 16.62 5.07
N HIS A 181 2.41 15.44 4.47
CA HIS A 181 3.50 14.51 4.82
C HIS A 181 4.88 15.07 4.46
N GLN A 182 4.96 15.97 3.47
CA GLN A 182 6.21 16.58 3.02
C GLN A 182 6.66 17.75 3.89
N TYR A 183 5.74 18.39 4.62
CA TYR A 183 6.00 19.46 5.59
C TYR A 183 5.05 19.36 6.79
N PRO A 184 5.28 18.41 7.71
CA PRO A 184 4.45 18.29 8.90
C PRO A 184 4.46 19.61 9.68
N ALA A 185 3.33 19.96 10.28
CA ALA A 185 3.28 21.12 11.16
C ALA A 185 4.33 20.95 12.27
N LYS A 186 5.10 22.02 12.53
CA LYS A 186 6.01 22.01 13.67
C LYS A 186 5.15 21.84 14.93
N VAL A 187 5.50 20.85 15.75
CA VAL A 187 4.87 20.62 17.05
C VAL A 187 5.19 21.83 17.93
N ASN A 188 4.37 22.88 17.88
CA ASN A 188 4.32 23.83 18.98
C ASN A 188 3.67 23.08 20.14
N ARG A 189 4.30 23.15 21.32
CA ARG A 189 3.80 22.53 22.55
C ARG A 189 2.44 23.10 23.01
N ASP A 190 1.91 24.09 22.29
CA ASP A 190 0.64 24.77 22.52
C ASP A 190 -0.52 24.16 21.70
N LEU A 191 -0.50 22.85 21.46
CA LEU A 191 -1.71 22.14 21.07
C LEU A 191 -2.59 22.07 22.32
N ASN A 192 -3.59 22.95 22.41
CA ASN A 192 -4.55 23.08 23.51
C ASN A 192 -5.34 21.78 23.75
N GLY A 193 -4.70 20.72 24.27
CA GLY A 193 -5.31 19.42 24.54
C GLY A 193 -5.60 18.55 23.31
N VAL A 194 -5.53 19.08 22.09
CA VAL A 194 -5.77 18.32 20.84
C VAL A 194 -4.55 17.47 20.50
N SER A 195 -4.75 16.20 20.19
CA SER A 195 -3.65 15.33 19.80
C SER A 195 -3.04 15.78 18.47
N PHE A 196 -1.72 15.60 18.30
CA PHE A 196 -1.03 15.89 17.05
C PHE A 196 -1.63 15.14 15.84
N HIS A 197 -2.24 13.96 16.10
CA HIS A 197 -2.93 13.20 15.07
C HIS A 197 -4.20 13.92 14.60
N GLU A 198 -5.08 14.33 15.52
CA GLU A 198 -6.31 15.06 15.21
C GLU A 198 -6.02 16.37 14.48
N PHE A 199 -4.99 17.10 14.90
CA PHE A 199 -4.61 18.34 14.21
C PHE A 199 -4.22 18.11 12.75
N ASN A 200 -3.35 17.12 12.47
CA ASN A 200 -2.94 16.83 11.10
C ASN A 200 -4.09 16.29 10.26
N GLN A 201 -4.98 15.50 10.87
CA GLN A 201 -6.16 14.98 10.22
C GLN A 201 -7.14 16.09 9.82
N ALA A 202 -7.50 16.97 10.76
CA ALA A 202 -8.36 18.13 10.48
C ALA A 202 -7.79 18.99 9.35
N ARG A 203 -6.47 19.23 9.34
CA ARG A 203 -5.81 19.98 8.27
C ARG A 203 -5.90 19.28 6.91
N ARG A 204 -5.78 17.95 6.88
CA ARG A 204 -5.94 17.15 5.66
C ARG A 204 -7.36 17.24 5.12
N GLU A 205 -8.35 17.09 6.00
CA GLU A 205 -9.77 17.21 5.67
C GLU A 205 -10.11 18.61 5.13
N GLN A 206 -9.57 19.67 5.72
CA GLN A 206 -9.74 21.05 5.24
C GLN A 206 -9.21 21.25 3.82
N LEU A 207 -8.01 20.74 3.50
CA LEU A 207 -7.44 20.86 2.15
C LEU A 207 -8.24 20.06 1.12
N ALA A 208 -8.68 18.84 1.47
CA ALA A 208 -9.54 18.05 0.60
C ALA A 208 -10.87 18.77 0.33
N ALA A 209 -11.51 19.31 1.38
CA ALA A 209 -12.75 20.07 1.27
C ALA A 209 -12.57 21.33 0.39
N GLU A 210 -11.48 22.07 0.54
CA GLU A 210 -11.20 23.26 -0.27
C GLU A 210 -11.05 22.91 -1.77
N TRP A 211 -10.36 21.80 -2.08
CA TRP A 211 -10.26 21.29 -3.44
C TRP A 211 -11.63 20.91 -4.01
N ASN A 212 -12.44 20.20 -3.24
CA ASN A 212 -13.78 19.79 -3.66
C ASN A 212 -14.67 21.01 -3.92
N LEU A 213 -14.69 21.99 -3.01
CA LEU A 213 -15.43 23.25 -3.19
C LEU A 213 -14.99 23.98 -4.45
N ARG A 214 -13.67 24.12 -4.64
CA ARG A 214 -13.10 24.81 -5.80
C ARG A 214 -13.57 24.16 -7.10
N LEU A 215 -13.46 22.83 -7.20
CA LEU A 215 -13.84 22.09 -8.40
C LEU A 215 -15.35 22.08 -8.63
N ALA A 216 -16.17 21.99 -7.57
CA ALA A 216 -17.63 21.99 -7.71
C ALA A 216 -18.21 23.36 -8.08
N THR A 217 -17.58 24.47 -7.66
CA THR A 217 -18.19 25.81 -7.73
C THR A 217 -17.47 26.80 -8.65
N ARG A 218 -16.13 26.78 -8.69
CA ARG A 218 -15.34 27.90 -9.23
C ARG A 218 -14.52 27.54 -10.45
N GLU A 219 -13.90 26.37 -10.43
CA GLU A 219 -12.90 25.98 -11.42
C GLU A 219 -13.12 24.55 -11.92
N THR A 220 -12.57 24.24 -13.08
CA THR A 220 -12.51 22.90 -13.65
C THR A 220 -11.05 22.52 -13.86
N LEU A 221 -10.67 21.31 -13.45
CA LEU A 221 -9.34 20.77 -13.69
C LEU A 221 -9.28 20.20 -15.10
N LEU A 222 -8.42 20.77 -15.95
CA LEU A 222 -8.20 20.32 -17.31
C LEU A 222 -6.90 19.52 -17.39
N ALA A 223 -6.95 18.36 -18.03
CA ALA A 223 -5.79 17.61 -18.47
C ALA A 223 -5.66 17.68 -20.00
N SER A 224 -4.47 17.95 -20.51
CA SER A 224 -4.16 17.96 -21.94
C SER A 224 -2.81 17.31 -22.22
N ASP A 225 -2.70 16.60 -23.34
CA ASP A 225 -1.41 16.06 -23.82
C ASP A 225 -0.56 17.14 -24.52
N THR A 226 -1.10 18.34 -24.72
CA THR A 226 -0.34 19.48 -25.25
C THR A 226 0.37 20.25 -24.13
N ALA A 227 1.70 20.28 -24.18
CA ALA A 227 2.53 20.93 -23.20
C ALA A 227 2.90 22.37 -23.64
N PRO A 228 2.56 23.41 -22.87
CA PRO A 228 3.07 24.75 -23.12
C PRO A 228 4.59 24.80 -22.90
N VAL A 229 5.25 25.80 -23.51
CA VAL A 229 6.67 26.08 -23.23
C VAL A 229 6.81 26.44 -21.75
N PRO A 230 7.63 25.72 -20.97
CA PRO A 230 7.77 25.98 -19.55
C PRO A 230 8.50 27.30 -19.31
N ASP A 231 7.97 28.11 -18.40
CA ASP A 231 8.67 29.26 -17.85
C ASP A 231 9.61 28.86 -16.71
N MET A 232 9.33 27.72 -16.07
CA MET A 232 10.20 27.10 -15.06
C MET A 232 10.14 25.57 -15.15
N THR A 233 11.25 24.90 -14.82
CA THR A 233 11.34 23.44 -14.78
C THR A 233 11.82 22.98 -13.41
N ILE A 234 11.06 22.10 -12.77
CA ILE A 234 11.42 21.42 -11.52
C ILE A 234 11.80 19.99 -11.87
N ALA A 235 13.06 19.62 -11.68
CA ALA A 235 13.54 18.26 -11.91
C ALA A 235 13.80 17.55 -10.58
N ILE A 236 13.10 16.44 -10.36
CA ILE A 236 13.28 15.55 -9.21
C ILE A 236 13.92 14.26 -9.73
N THR A 237 15.11 13.95 -9.20
CA THR A 237 15.87 12.75 -9.57
C THR A 237 16.02 11.85 -8.36
N HIS A 238 15.69 10.57 -8.52
CA HIS A 238 15.93 9.54 -7.52
C HIS A 238 16.53 8.29 -8.16
N LEU A 239 17.85 8.30 -8.32
CA LEU A 239 18.59 7.17 -8.87
C LEU A 239 19.02 6.25 -7.73
N ARG A 240 18.60 5.00 -7.80
CA ARG A 240 18.96 3.95 -6.85
C ARG A 240 19.21 2.63 -7.55
N GLU A 241 20.34 2.55 -8.24
CA GLU A 241 20.81 1.29 -8.81
C GLU A 241 21.75 0.55 -7.85
N LYS A 242 21.65 -0.79 -7.85
CA LYS A 242 22.58 -1.63 -7.09
C LYS A 242 23.98 -1.41 -7.68
N SER A 243 25.00 -1.32 -6.83
CA SER A 243 26.41 -1.08 -7.19
C SER A 243 26.77 0.29 -7.79
N GLN A 244 25.82 1.17 -8.10
CA GLN A 244 26.11 2.55 -8.51
C GLN A 244 25.91 3.54 -7.35
N PRO A 245 26.39 4.78 -7.46
CA PRO A 245 26.04 5.84 -6.53
C PRO A 245 24.53 6.10 -6.55
N SER A 246 23.91 6.18 -5.37
CA SER A 246 22.55 6.66 -5.24
C SER A 246 22.55 8.19 -5.28
N VAL A 247 21.69 8.76 -6.12
CA VAL A 247 21.54 10.21 -6.28
C VAL A 247 20.11 10.58 -5.95
N GLN A 248 19.93 11.44 -4.96
CA GLN A 248 18.68 12.12 -4.70
C GLN A 248 18.92 13.60 -4.94
N ARG A 249 18.17 14.20 -5.86
CA ARG A 249 18.40 15.59 -6.27
C ARG A 249 17.08 16.28 -6.60
N VAL A 250 17.01 17.55 -6.24
CA VAL A 250 15.99 18.49 -6.72
C VAL A 250 16.68 19.67 -7.36
N GLU A 251 16.19 20.06 -8.52
CA GLU A 251 16.65 21.21 -9.31
C GLU A 251 15.46 22.06 -9.73
N VAL A 252 15.64 23.39 -9.72
CA VAL A 252 14.70 24.33 -10.33
C VAL A 252 15.46 25.21 -11.32
N LEU A 253 15.00 25.19 -12.57
CA LEU A 253 15.55 25.94 -13.68
C LEU A 253 14.54 26.98 -14.16
N ASP A 254 15.04 28.12 -14.64
CA ASP A 254 14.21 29.11 -15.33
C ASP A 254 13.97 28.74 -16.81
N LYS A 255 13.27 29.62 -17.52
CA LYS A 255 12.96 29.50 -18.95
C LYS A 255 14.19 29.41 -19.86
N ALA A 256 15.29 30.05 -19.46
CA ALA A 256 16.56 30.02 -20.19
C ALA A 256 17.41 28.78 -19.84
N GLY A 257 16.96 27.96 -18.90
CA GLY A 257 17.70 26.80 -18.39
C GLY A 257 18.75 27.16 -17.34
N VAL A 258 18.70 28.36 -16.76
CA VAL A 258 19.59 28.78 -15.67
C VAL A 258 19.15 28.11 -14.37
N MET A 259 20.10 27.52 -13.66
CA MET A 259 19.88 26.84 -12.38
C MET A 259 19.60 27.87 -11.28
N LEU A 260 18.36 27.93 -10.79
CA LEU A 260 17.95 28.82 -9.70
C LEU A 260 18.10 28.16 -8.32
N PHE A 261 17.93 26.84 -8.27
CA PHE A 261 18.04 26.07 -7.04
C PHE A 261 18.52 24.65 -7.35
N ARG A 262 19.47 24.14 -6.57
CA ARG A 262 19.90 22.75 -6.58
C ARG A 262 20.23 22.30 -5.16
N ARG A 263 19.66 21.16 -4.78
CA ARG A 263 20.10 20.39 -3.62
C ARG A 263 20.28 18.94 -3.98
N SER A 264 21.40 18.35 -3.55
CA SER A 264 21.70 16.96 -3.85
C SER A 264 22.29 16.18 -2.68
N LEU A 265 21.77 14.98 -2.47
CA LEU A 265 22.35 13.97 -1.60
C LEU A 265 22.83 12.81 -2.47
N ILE A 266 24.15 12.62 -2.48
CA ILE A 266 24.78 11.50 -3.16
C ILE A 266 25.31 10.54 -2.09
N LYS A 267 25.06 9.25 -2.26
CA LYS A 267 25.53 8.19 -1.36
C LYS A 267 26.10 7.05 -2.19
N HIS A 268 27.31 6.58 -1.85
CA HIS A 268 27.91 5.45 -2.55
C HIS A 268 28.70 4.56 -1.60
N ALA A 269 28.47 3.25 -1.68
CA ALA A 269 29.14 2.25 -0.86
C ALA A 269 30.23 1.55 -1.69
N VAL A 270 31.47 1.97 -1.49
CA VAL A 270 32.64 1.57 -2.26
C VAL A 270 33.43 0.50 -1.51
N VAL A 271 34.07 -0.44 -2.22
CA VAL A 271 35.00 -1.40 -1.60
C VAL A 271 36.09 -0.65 -0.82
N GLN A 272 36.35 -1.08 0.41
CA GLN A 272 37.38 -0.47 1.24
C GLN A 272 38.73 -1.20 1.05
N ALA A 273 39.82 -0.43 0.91
CA ALA A 273 41.18 -0.92 1.03
C ALA A 273 41.74 -0.62 2.43
N PRO A 274 42.42 -1.58 3.10
CA PRO A 274 42.66 -2.95 2.65
C PRO A 274 41.38 -3.81 2.64
N PHE A 275 41.36 -4.88 1.83
CA PHE A 275 40.23 -5.80 1.73
C PHE A 275 39.87 -6.42 3.10
N TYR A 276 38.58 -6.48 3.41
CA TYR A 276 38.08 -7.28 4.52
C TYR A 276 36.67 -7.77 4.23
N ILE A 277 36.22 -8.76 4.98
CA ILE A 277 34.87 -9.30 4.98
C ILE A 277 34.18 -8.81 6.25
N THR A 278 33.03 -8.15 6.09
CA THR A 278 32.20 -7.66 7.20
C THR A 278 31.02 -8.58 7.44
N PHE A 279 30.64 -8.72 8.69
CA PHE A 279 29.39 -9.36 9.08
C PHE A 279 28.25 -8.32 9.10
N GLN A 280 27.13 -8.62 8.45
CA GLN A 280 25.91 -7.82 8.51
C GLN A 280 24.88 -8.58 9.35
N ALA A 281 24.71 -8.15 10.60
CA ALA A 281 23.75 -8.73 11.53
C ALA A 281 22.31 -8.32 11.19
N ASN A 282 21.43 -9.28 10.97
CA ASN A 282 19.99 -9.05 10.84
C ASN A 282 19.22 -10.26 11.39
N LEU A 283 18.18 -10.00 12.19
CA LEU A 283 17.38 -11.03 12.88
C LEU A 283 16.78 -12.09 11.95
N SER A 284 16.61 -11.78 10.66
CA SER A 284 16.02 -12.69 9.67
C SER A 284 16.92 -13.01 8.48
N ASN A 285 18.13 -12.43 8.39
CA ASN A 285 19.02 -12.62 7.23
C ASN A 285 20.47 -12.14 7.49
N SER A 286 21.13 -12.72 8.50
CA SER A 286 22.53 -12.42 8.76
C SER A 286 23.41 -12.99 7.64
N HIS A 287 24.38 -12.22 7.16
CA HIS A 287 25.28 -12.68 6.12
C HIS A 287 26.62 -11.93 6.14
N PHE A 288 27.61 -12.50 5.49
CA PHE A 288 28.91 -11.85 5.27
C PHE A 288 28.91 -11.13 3.92
N ALA A 289 29.53 -9.96 3.88
CA ALA A 289 29.68 -9.15 2.69
C ALA A 289 31.10 -8.58 2.62
N ILE A 290 31.52 -8.15 1.43
CA ILE A 290 32.77 -7.41 1.28
C ILE A 290 32.66 -6.08 2.04
N GLY A 291 33.69 -5.73 2.79
CA GLY A 291 33.82 -4.48 3.52
C GLY A 291 33.72 -3.27 2.60
N ARG A 292 32.87 -2.32 2.97
CA ARG A 292 32.60 -1.12 2.16
C ARG A 292 32.70 0.16 2.99
N LYS A 293 33.29 1.19 2.40
CA LYS A 293 33.28 2.56 2.90
C LYS A 293 32.13 3.32 2.27
N LEU A 294 31.29 3.93 3.09
CA LEU A 294 30.19 4.78 2.63
C LEU A 294 30.71 6.20 2.42
N PHE A 295 30.65 6.68 1.18
CA PHE A 295 30.80 8.08 0.83
C PHE A 295 29.43 8.75 0.79
N SER A 296 29.35 9.98 1.30
CA SER A 296 28.15 10.80 1.20
C SER A 296 28.49 12.28 1.20
N THR A 297 27.73 13.06 0.43
CA THR A 297 27.77 14.54 0.49
C THR A 297 27.07 15.10 1.71
N GLY A 298 26.21 14.31 2.36
CA GLY A 298 25.42 14.70 3.53
C GLY A 298 25.97 14.13 4.85
N LYS A 299 25.31 14.48 5.96
CA LYS A 299 25.60 13.92 7.29
C LYS A 299 25.32 12.40 7.31
N ARG A 300 26.01 11.67 8.19
CA ARG A 300 25.98 10.19 8.31
C ARG A 300 24.56 9.59 8.38
N TYR A 301 23.57 10.34 8.87
CA TYR A 301 22.17 9.93 8.99
C TYR A 301 21.19 10.91 8.37
N GLU A 302 21.65 11.73 7.43
CA GLU A 302 20.80 12.70 6.76
C GLU A 302 19.68 12.01 5.98
N ARG A 303 18.44 12.36 6.35
CA ARG A 303 17.23 12.01 5.61
C ARG A 303 16.97 13.14 4.64
N PHE A 304 17.20 12.88 3.37
CA PHE A 304 16.94 13.81 2.29
C PHE A 304 15.66 13.40 1.58
N ASN A 305 14.74 14.34 1.43
CA ASN A 305 13.55 14.16 0.62
C ASN A 305 13.50 15.33 -0.37
N PRO A 306 13.68 15.07 -1.68
CA PRO A 306 13.72 16.13 -2.70
C PRO A 306 12.50 17.07 -2.65
N VAL A 307 11.31 16.53 -2.37
CA VAL A 307 10.06 17.30 -2.31
C VAL A 307 10.00 18.18 -1.06
N THR A 308 10.45 17.65 0.08
CA THR A 308 10.55 18.44 1.32
C THR A 308 11.54 19.60 1.16
N GLU A 309 12.70 19.35 0.56
CA GLU A 309 13.70 20.40 0.27
C GLU A 309 13.13 21.47 -0.67
N LEU A 310 12.44 21.05 -1.73
CA LEU A 310 11.74 21.97 -2.64
C LEU A 310 10.79 22.90 -1.87
N ILE A 311 9.90 22.33 -1.05
CA ILE A 311 8.88 23.08 -0.32
C ILE A 311 9.46 24.02 0.75
N GLN A 312 10.67 23.77 1.23
CA GLN A 312 11.36 24.69 2.13
C GLN A 312 11.87 25.95 1.41
N HIS A 313 12.18 25.84 0.12
CA HIS A 313 12.80 26.91 -0.65
C HIS A 313 11.86 27.60 -1.65
N LEU A 314 10.63 27.10 -1.85
CA LEU A 314 9.61 27.75 -2.66
C LEU A 314 8.67 28.63 -1.81
N SER A 315 8.34 29.82 -2.31
CA SER A 315 7.29 30.66 -1.72
C SER A 315 5.91 30.25 -2.19
N GLY A 316 4.92 30.23 -1.28
CA GLY A 316 3.50 30.05 -1.64
C GLY A 316 3.03 28.60 -1.82
N ILE A 317 3.93 27.62 -1.90
CA ILE A 317 3.55 26.20 -2.01
C ILE A 317 3.02 25.60 -0.70
N ARG A 318 3.39 26.21 0.44
CA ARG A 318 2.88 25.81 1.75
C ARG A 318 1.48 26.38 1.93
N HIS A 319 0.49 25.55 1.66
CA HIS A 319 -0.90 25.93 1.78
C HIS A 319 -1.38 25.88 3.24
N THR A 320 -2.12 26.89 3.63
CA THR A 320 -2.87 26.91 4.89
C THR A 320 -4.34 26.80 4.51
N PRO A 321 -4.94 25.61 4.63
CA PRO A 321 -6.30 25.39 4.15
C PRO A 321 -7.30 26.17 5.00
N SER A 322 -8.43 26.54 4.40
CA SER A 322 -9.50 27.25 5.12
C SER A 322 -10.17 26.32 6.14
N GLY A 323 -10.26 26.77 7.39
CA GLY A 323 -10.98 26.05 8.45
C GLY A 323 -12.48 25.93 8.20
N GLU A 324 -13.06 26.83 7.40
CA GLU A 324 -14.50 26.87 7.09
C GLU A 324 -14.89 25.94 5.93
N ALA A 325 -13.92 25.47 5.13
CA ALA A 325 -14.19 24.70 3.92
C ALA A 325 -15.02 23.43 4.20
N PRO A 326 -14.76 22.61 5.23
CA PRO A 326 -15.60 21.44 5.52
C PRO A 326 -17.06 21.82 5.81
N GLN A 327 -17.30 22.91 6.53
CA GLN A 327 -18.66 23.37 6.85
C GLN A 327 -19.39 23.90 5.61
N GLN A 328 -18.69 24.64 4.75
CA GLN A 328 -19.24 25.12 3.48
C GLN A 328 -19.63 23.96 2.54
N VAL A 329 -18.82 22.89 2.49
CA VAL A 329 -19.18 21.67 1.73
C VAL A 329 -20.50 21.10 2.24
N LYS A 330 -20.66 20.94 3.55
CA LYS A 330 -21.89 20.41 4.14
C LYS A 330 -23.10 21.27 3.80
N GLN A 331 -23.00 22.59 3.94
CA GLN A 331 -24.08 23.53 3.64
C GLN A 331 -24.51 23.49 2.18
N LEU A 332 -23.54 23.50 1.25
CA LEU A 332 -23.83 23.42 -0.19
C LEU A 332 -24.44 22.07 -0.56
N LEU A 333 -23.95 20.98 0.01
CA LEU A 333 -24.50 19.64 -0.23
C LEU A 333 -25.92 19.50 0.31
N GLN A 334 -26.21 20.04 1.51
CA GLN A 334 -27.56 20.08 2.07
C GLN A 334 -28.51 20.86 1.14
N ALA A 335 -28.13 22.07 0.72
CA ALA A 335 -28.92 22.89 -0.19
C ALA A 335 -29.15 22.20 -1.55
N ALA A 336 -28.14 21.49 -2.07
CA ALA A 336 -28.24 20.73 -3.31
C ALA A 336 -29.21 19.54 -3.21
N LEU A 337 -29.24 18.87 -2.06
CA LEU A 337 -30.17 17.78 -1.77
C LEU A 337 -31.61 18.27 -1.55
N ASP A 338 -31.78 19.49 -1.02
CA ASP A 338 -33.10 20.10 -0.84
C ASP A 338 -33.73 20.54 -2.18
N ASN A 339 -32.91 20.86 -3.18
CA ASN A 339 -33.40 21.13 -4.52
C ASN A 339 -33.74 19.83 -5.24
N LEU A 340 -35.02 19.47 -5.30
CA LEU A 340 -35.51 18.26 -5.99
C LEU A 340 -35.56 18.42 -7.52
N GLU A 341 -35.44 19.64 -8.05
CA GLU A 341 -35.49 19.92 -9.48
C GLU A 341 -34.08 20.06 -10.07
N GLY A 342 -33.68 19.08 -10.88
CA GLY A 342 -32.41 19.07 -11.61
C GLY A 342 -31.28 18.32 -10.90
N SER A 343 -30.06 18.42 -11.43
CA SER A 343 -28.84 17.84 -10.84
C SER A 343 -27.83 18.97 -10.60
N PRO A 344 -27.95 19.71 -9.49
CA PRO A 344 -27.04 20.81 -9.21
C PRO A 344 -25.58 20.32 -9.16
N PRO A 345 -24.61 21.10 -9.68
CA PRO A 345 -23.20 20.69 -9.73
C PRO A 345 -22.63 20.42 -8.33
N GLU A 346 -23.20 21.01 -7.29
CA GLU A 346 -22.85 20.80 -5.89
C GLU A 346 -23.10 19.36 -5.42
N LEU A 347 -23.97 18.58 -6.07
CA LEU A 347 -24.11 17.14 -5.77
C LEU A 347 -22.81 16.36 -6.03
N ALA A 348 -21.91 16.87 -6.88
CA ALA A 348 -20.60 16.27 -7.10
C ALA A 348 -19.71 16.32 -5.83
N LEU A 349 -20.04 17.14 -4.83
CA LEU A 349 -19.36 17.19 -3.54
C LEU A 349 -19.62 15.95 -2.68
N ALA A 350 -20.68 15.18 -2.97
CA ALA A 350 -21.14 14.10 -2.11
C ALA A 350 -20.10 12.97 -1.94
N VAL A 351 -19.58 12.41 -3.03
CA VAL A 351 -18.62 11.28 -2.96
C VAL A 351 -17.30 11.70 -2.28
N PRO A 352 -16.68 12.86 -2.65
CA PRO A 352 -15.48 13.31 -1.96
C PRO A 352 -15.71 13.65 -0.49
N TRP A 353 -16.86 14.22 -0.13
CA TRP A 353 -17.23 14.47 1.25
C TRP A 353 -17.36 13.16 2.04
N LEU A 354 -18.13 12.19 1.54
CA LEU A 354 -18.27 10.85 2.16
C LEU A 354 -16.91 10.17 2.38
N SER A 355 -16.02 10.27 1.39
CA SER A 355 -14.68 9.66 1.47
C SER A 355 -13.77 10.33 2.51
N GLY A 356 -14.06 11.58 2.88
CA GLY A 356 -13.31 12.35 3.87
C GLY A 356 -13.82 12.22 5.30
N ILE A 357 -14.96 11.56 5.53
CA ILE A 357 -15.51 11.34 6.87
C ILE A 357 -14.63 10.35 7.65
N ASP A 358 -14.25 10.69 8.88
CA ASP A 358 -13.57 9.75 9.78
C ASP A 358 -14.55 8.71 10.34
N ASN A 359 -14.21 7.43 10.16
CA ASN A 359 -14.96 6.28 10.62
C ASN A 359 -15.08 6.17 12.16
N ARG A 360 -14.38 7.02 12.93
CA ARG A 360 -14.31 6.91 14.40
C ARG A 360 -15.37 7.70 15.16
N ALA A 361 -15.98 8.71 14.57
CA ALA A 361 -16.98 9.54 15.23
C ALA A 361 -17.86 10.27 14.22
N LEU A 362 -18.74 9.55 13.53
CA LEU A 362 -19.79 10.15 12.73
C LEU A 362 -20.77 10.88 13.68
N SER A 363 -20.97 12.18 13.48
CA SER A 363 -21.98 12.94 14.24
C SER A 363 -23.39 12.55 13.79
N ASP A 364 -24.40 12.76 14.64
CA ASP A 364 -25.80 12.47 14.28
C ASP A 364 -26.25 13.28 13.05
N GLU A 365 -25.80 14.54 12.95
CA GLU A 365 -26.07 15.39 11.78
C GLU A 365 -25.43 14.82 10.50
N ASP A 366 -24.18 14.35 10.61
CA ASP A 366 -23.50 13.72 9.48
C ASP A 366 -24.17 12.40 9.09
N ALA A 367 -24.62 11.59 10.06
CA ALA A 367 -25.35 10.35 9.78
C ALA A 367 -26.63 10.60 8.96
N VAL A 368 -27.41 11.62 9.33
CA VAL A 368 -28.60 12.04 8.58
C VAL A 368 -28.22 12.49 7.17
N LEU A 369 -27.16 13.30 7.02
CA LEU A 369 -26.71 13.76 5.71
C LEU A 369 -26.19 12.61 4.82
N VAL A 370 -25.44 11.66 5.39
CA VAL A 370 -25.00 10.44 4.69
C VAL A 370 -26.22 9.66 4.19
N HIS A 371 -27.23 9.46 5.04
CA HIS A 371 -28.46 8.75 4.67
C HIS A 371 -29.16 9.41 3.48
N ARG A 372 -29.30 10.74 3.50
CA ARG A 372 -29.87 11.52 2.39
C ARG A 372 -29.06 11.40 1.11
N VAL A 373 -27.73 11.52 1.18
CA VAL A 373 -26.83 11.38 0.02
C VAL A 373 -26.98 10.00 -0.62
N VAL A 374 -26.99 8.95 0.18
CA VAL A 374 -27.12 7.58 -0.32
C VAL A 374 -28.53 7.33 -0.85
N GLY A 375 -29.55 8.00 -0.32
CA GLY A 375 -30.92 7.95 -0.84
C GLY A 375 -31.11 8.61 -2.21
N ASP A 376 -30.29 9.61 -2.56
CA ASP A 376 -30.50 10.42 -3.75
C ASP A 376 -29.91 9.80 -5.03
N LEU A 377 -30.77 9.19 -5.84
CA LEU A 377 -30.41 8.48 -7.08
C LEU A 377 -29.61 9.33 -8.10
N ARG A 378 -29.67 10.67 -8.01
CA ARG A 378 -28.89 11.58 -8.88
C ARG A 378 -27.39 11.49 -8.60
N ILE A 379 -27.01 11.08 -7.39
CA ILE A 379 -25.62 10.94 -6.95
C ILE A 379 -25.15 9.52 -7.26
N GLN A 380 -24.15 9.37 -8.11
CA GLN A 380 -23.59 8.08 -8.52
C GLN A 380 -22.26 7.79 -7.80
N ASN A 381 -21.80 6.52 -7.84
CA ASN A 381 -20.48 6.09 -7.32
C ASN A 381 -20.29 6.32 -5.82
N VAL A 382 -21.36 6.17 -5.03
CA VAL A 382 -21.33 6.38 -3.57
C VAL A 382 -21.01 5.10 -2.80
N GLY A 383 -21.05 3.92 -3.44
CA GLY A 383 -20.93 2.63 -2.78
C GLY A 383 -19.57 2.42 -2.10
N GLU A 384 -18.48 2.74 -2.79
CA GLU A 384 -17.13 2.62 -2.22
C GLU A 384 -16.92 3.60 -1.05
N ALA A 385 -17.32 4.86 -1.21
CA ALA A 385 -17.19 5.87 -0.17
C ALA A 385 -17.99 5.49 1.09
N LEU A 386 -19.23 5.02 0.91
CA LEU A 386 -20.08 4.58 2.02
C LEU A 386 -19.50 3.37 2.76
N ARG A 387 -18.84 2.44 2.04
CA ARG A 387 -18.14 1.31 2.67
C ARG A 387 -17.00 1.76 3.57
N HIS A 388 -16.34 2.89 3.24
CA HIS A 388 -15.34 3.46 4.12
C HIS A 388 -15.99 3.94 5.41
N VAL A 389 -17.11 4.69 5.34
CA VAL A 389 -17.85 5.19 6.51
C VAL A 389 -18.33 4.05 7.43
N TYR A 390 -18.86 2.96 6.85
CA TYR A 390 -19.41 1.82 7.60
C TYR A 390 -18.66 0.50 7.30
N PRO A 391 -17.40 0.34 7.75
CA PRO A 391 -16.57 -0.79 7.34
C PRO A 391 -16.94 -2.11 8.03
N LYS A 392 -17.62 -2.05 9.19
CA LYS A 392 -17.91 -3.21 10.04
C LYS A 392 -19.39 -3.48 10.24
N LYS A 393 -20.19 -2.44 10.49
CA LYS A 393 -21.62 -2.54 10.82
C LYS A 393 -22.37 -1.45 10.08
N THR A 394 -23.40 -1.84 9.34
CA THR A 394 -24.28 -0.92 8.61
C THR A 394 -25.54 -0.66 9.45
N PRO A 395 -25.97 0.60 9.64
CA PRO A 395 -27.21 0.92 10.34
C PRO A 395 -28.44 0.39 9.61
N LEU A 396 -29.49 0.03 10.36
CA LEU A 396 -30.72 -0.58 9.82
C LEU A 396 -31.50 0.38 8.89
N GLU A 397 -31.42 1.68 9.13
CA GLU A 397 -32.08 2.72 8.33
C GLU A 397 -31.64 2.73 6.85
N PHE A 398 -30.50 2.12 6.53
CA PHE A 398 -30.02 1.98 5.14
C PHE A 398 -30.66 0.81 4.39
N ARG A 399 -31.43 -0.08 5.06
CA ARG A 399 -31.99 -1.30 4.45
C ARG A 399 -32.72 -1.01 3.14
N SER A 400 -33.75 -0.18 3.20
CA SER A 400 -34.58 0.14 2.02
C SER A 400 -33.80 0.89 0.95
N ILE A 401 -32.98 1.87 1.34
CA ILE A 401 -32.20 2.70 0.41
C ILE A 401 -31.18 1.87 -0.37
N LEU A 402 -30.44 0.99 0.30
CA LEU A 402 -29.45 0.14 -0.36
C LEU A 402 -30.11 -0.86 -1.32
N VAL A 403 -31.27 -1.40 -0.96
CA VAL A 403 -32.07 -2.27 -1.84
C VAL A 403 -32.54 -1.49 -3.08
N GLN A 404 -33.11 -0.30 -2.88
CA GLN A 404 -33.53 0.58 -3.98
C GLN A 404 -32.37 0.91 -4.91
N ARG A 405 -31.20 1.25 -4.36
CA ARG A 405 -29.98 1.50 -5.12
C ARG A 405 -29.52 0.29 -5.93
N ILE A 406 -29.62 -0.92 -5.39
CA ILE A 406 -29.23 -2.12 -6.14
C ILE A 406 -30.15 -2.33 -7.35
N ILE A 407 -31.46 -2.14 -7.16
CA ILE A 407 -32.47 -2.36 -8.20
C ILE A 407 -32.44 -1.25 -9.25
N ALA A 408 -32.05 -0.03 -8.87
CA ALA A 408 -32.03 1.13 -9.75
C ALA A 408 -31.19 0.85 -11.02
N PRO A 409 -31.75 1.15 -12.22
CA PRO A 409 -31.09 0.85 -13.49
C PRO A 409 -29.81 1.68 -13.71
N GLU A 410 -29.75 2.89 -13.16
CA GLU A 410 -28.59 3.79 -13.23
C GLU A 410 -27.40 3.36 -12.36
N THR A 411 -27.59 2.42 -11.43
CA THR A 411 -26.51 1.94 -10.56
C THR A 411 -25.62 0.93 -11.31
N ASN A 412 -24.32 1.20 -11.36
CA ASN A 412 -23.36 0.29 -11.98
C ASN A 412 -23.09 -0.97 -11.12
N ALA A 413 -22.56 -2.02 -11.74
CA ALA A 413 -22.32 -3.31 -11.07
C ALA A 413 -21.35 -3.22 -9.87
N THR A 414 -20.35 -2.33 -9.93
CA THR A 414 -19.38 -2.16 -8.84
C THR A 414 -20.06 -1.60 -7.60
N ASP A 415 -20.87 -0.55 -7.75
CA ASP A 415 -21.65 0.05 -6.65
C ASP A 415 -22.69 -0.93 -6.09
N ARG A 416 -23.38 -1.69 -6.94
CA ARG A 416 -24.28 -2.77 -6.50
C ARG A 416 -23.57 -3.76 -5.57
N GLY A 417 -22.34 -4.15 -5.92
CA GLY A 417 -21.51 -5.02 -5.08
C GLY A 417 -21.17 -4.39 -3.73
N HIS A 418 -20.87 -3.09 -3.70
CA HIS A 418 -20.62 -2.36 -2.45
C HIS A 418 -21.88 -2.25 -1.57
N PHE A 419 -23.05 -1.93 -2.14
CA PHE A 419 -24.30 -1.87 -1.41
C PHE A 419 -24.72 -3.24 -0.87
N ALA A 420 -24.56 -4.29 -1.66
CA ALA A 420 -24.82 -5.66 -1.23
C ALA A 420 -23.90 -6.09 -0.09
N TYR A 421 -22.63 -5.69 -0.13
CA TYR A 421 -21.69 -5.91 0.97
C TYR A 421 -22.18 -5.22 2.25
N LEU A 422 -22.66 -3.97 2.16
CA LEU A 422 -23.20 -3.24 3.30
C LEU A 422 -24.48 -3.89 3.86
N LEU A 423 -25.38 -4.37 3.02
CA LEU A 423 -26.56 -5.17 3.45
C LEU A 423 -26.11 -6.45 4.19
N SER A 424 -25.06 -7.10 3.69
CA SER A 424 -24.44 -8.29 4.31
C SER A 424 -24.00 -8.02 5.77
N LYS A 425 -23.53 -6.80 6.06
CA LYS A 425 -23.03 -6.35 7.37
C LYS A 425 -24.11 -5.85 8.35
N MET A 426 -25.39 -5.92 7.99
CA MET A 426 -26.47 -5.58 8.93
C MET A 426 -26.60 -6.62 10.07
N PRO A 427 -27.20 -6.27 11.22
CA PRO A 427 -27.48 -7.20 12.31
C PRO A 427 -28.20 -8.47 11.85
N ALA A 428 -27.96 -9.62 12.49
CA ALA A 428 -28.67 -10.86 12.15
C ALA A 428 -30.19 -10.75 12.34
N GLY A 429 -30.95 -11.44 11.51
CA GLY A 429 -32.42 -11.38 11.51
C GLY A 429 -33.02 -10.16 10.81
N THR A 430 -32.20 -9.22 10.33
CA THR A 430 -32.68 -8.04 9.58
C THR A 430 -33.56 -8.45 8.39
N PHE A 431 -33.21 -9.54 7.70
CA PHE A 431 -33.92 -10.04 6.52
C PHE A 431 -34.71 -11.32 6.81
N ALA A 432 -35.18 -11.50 8.06
CA ALA A 432 -36.06 -12.64 8.40
C ALA A 432 -37.42 -12.57 7.69
N ASP A 433 -37.87 -11.34 7.38
CA ASP A 433 -39.02 -11.07 6.53
C ASP A 433 -38.53 -10.24 5.33
N MET A 434 -38.26 -10.92 4.21
CA MET A 434 -37.75 -10.29 2.99
C MET A 434 -38.90 -9.66 2.19
N THR A 435 -38.72 -8.40 1.82
CA THR A 435 -39.64 -7.66 0.95
C THR A 435 -39.58 -8.16 -0.49
N GLU A 436 -40.58 -7.80 -1.30
CA GLU A 436 -40.61 -8.14 -2.74
C GLU A 436 -39.38 -7.61 -3.49
N GLN A 437 -38.93 -6.40 -3.16
CA GLN A 437 -37.72 -5.79 -3.74
C GLN A 437 -36.45 -6.59 -3.39
N GLU A 438 -36.34 -7.08 -2.16
CA GLU A 438 -35.20 -7.91 -1.76
C GLU A 438 -35.22 -9.27 -2.47
N TRP A 439 -36.40 -9.86 -2.64
CA TRP A 439 -36.56 -11.06 -3.46
C TRP A 439 -36.24 -10.82 -4.93
N GLN A 440 -36.56 -9.65 -5.48
CA GLN A 440 -36.19 -9.28 -6.84
C GLN A 440 -34.67 -9.34 -7.05
N ILE A 441 -33.87 -8.84 -6.10
CA ILE A 441 -32.40 -8.91 -6.17
C ILE A 441 -31.91 -10.36 -6.22
N ILE A 442 -32.52 -11.27 -5.45
CA ILE A 442 -32.13 -12.68 -5.40
C ILE A 442 -32.58 -13.46 -6.64
N ASN A 443 -33.77 -13.15 -7.17
CA ASN A 443 -34.39 -13.90 -8.24
C ASN A 443 -33.91 -13.45 -9.63
N ASP A 444 -33.54 -12.18 -9.80
CA ASP A 444 -32.94 -11.69 -11.05
C ASP A 444 -31.46 -12.16 -11.14
N PRO A 445 -31.08 -12.97 -12.14
CA PRO A 445 -29.72 -13.48 -12.26
C PRO A 445 -28.65 -12.39 -12.43
N THR A 446 -28.99 -11.26 -13.06
CA THR A 446 -28.07 -10.14 -13.30
C THR A 446 -27.85 -9.38 -12.00
N LEU A 447 -28.94 -8.97 -11.33
CA LEU A 447 -28.84 -8.28 -10.05
C LEU A 447 -28.18 -9.16 -8.99
N ARG A 448 -28.52 -10.46 -8.92
CA ARG A 448 -27.88 -11.40 -7.98
C ARG A 448 -26.38 -11.51 -8.21
N LYS A 449 -25.92 -11.50 -9.46
CA LYS A 449 -24.49 -11.56 -9.79
C LYS A 449 -23.78 -10.30 -9.31
N ASP A 450 -24.36 -9.12 -9.53
CA ASP A 450 -23.77 -7.84 -9.13
C ASP A 450 -23.86 -7.62 -7.60
N ALA A 451 -24.93 -8.10 -6.97
CA ALA A 451 -25.23 -7.96 -5.54
C ALA A 451 -24.92 -9.24 -4.74
N LEU A 452 -23.93 -10.01 -5.18
CA LEU A 452 -23.64 -11.34 -4.67
C LEU A 452 -23.45 -11.44 -3.14
N PRO A 453 -22.81 -10.47 -2.44
CA PRO A 453 -22.72 -10.51 -0.98
C PRO A 453 -24.07 -10.57 -0.26
N PHE A 454 -25.16 -10.09 -0.88
CA PHE A 454 -26.49 -10.11 -0.27
C PHE A 454 -27.05 -11.53 -0.12
N VAL A 455 -26.60 -12.49 -0.96
CA VAL A 455 -27.04 -13.90 -0.91
C VAL A 455 -26.81 -14.53 0.47
N GLU A 456 -25.76 -14.14 1.19
CA GLU A 456 -25.50 -14.70 2.52
C GLU A 456 -26.59 -14.35 3.56
N ARG A 457 -27.46 -13.37 3.25
CA ARG A 457 -28.60 -12.96 4.09
C ARG A 457 -29.83 -13.83 3.96
N LEU A 458 -29.89 -14.73 2.97
CA LEU A 458 -30.89 -15.79 2.95
C LEU A 458 -30.86 -16.64 4.23
N ALA A 459 -29.74 -16.65 4.94
CA ALA A 459 -29.61 -17.28 6.25
C ALA A 459 -30.51 -16.68 7.34
N ASP A 460 -30.97 -15.43 7.20
CA ASP A 460 -31.88 -14.83 8.19
C ASP A 460 -33.29 -15.42 8.12
N LEU A 461 -33.66 -16.08 7.02
CA LEU A 461 -34.94 -16.78 6.85
C LEU A 461 -35.02 -18.08 7.67
N GLY A 462 -33.94 -18.46 8.37
CA GLY A 462 -33.82 -19.76 9.03
C GLY A 462 -33.97 -20.90 8.03
N LYS A 463 -34.72 -21.95 8.39
CA LYS A 463 -34.94 -23.13 7.53
C LYS A 463 -35.44 -22.80 6.13
N SER A 464 -36.28 -21.78 5.97
CA SER A 464 -36.80 -21.36 4.67
C SER A 464 -35.71 -20.83 3.72
N GLY A 465 -34.54 -20.44 4.24
CA GLY A 465 -33.38 -19.99 3.46
C GLY A 465 -32.55 -21.12 2.84
N VAL A 466 -32.75 -22.37 3.27
CA VAL A 466 -31.95 -23.54 2.83
C VAL A 466 -32.13 -23.79 1.33
N GLU A 467 -33.37 -23.89 0.87
CA GLU A 467 -33.68 -24.21 -0.53
C GLU A 467 -33.15 -23.14 -1.50
N PRO A 468 -33.39 -21.83 -1.29
CA PRO A 468 -32.79 -20.78 -2.14
C PRO A 468 -31.26 -20.84 -2.20
N LEU A 469 -30.58 -21.10 -1.08
CA LEU A 469 -29.12 -21.24 -1.06
C LEU A 469 -28.64 -22.47 -1.83
N LEU A 470 -29.33 -23.60 -1.69
CA LEU A 470 -29.05 -24.82 -2.48
C LEU A 470 -29.26 -24.59 -3.97
N MET A 471 -30.35 -23.93 -4.37
CA MET A 471 -30.61 -23.60 -5.77
C MET A 471 -29.48 -22.74 -6.37
N ILE A 472 -29.03 -21.72 -5.65
CA ILE A 472 -27.91 -20.86 -6.08
C ILE A 472 -26.61 -21.68 -6.19
N LEU A 473 -26.34 -22.55 -5.21
CA LEU A 473 -25.18 -23.44 -5.22
C LEU A 473 -25.17 -24.35 -6.44
N GLN A 474 -26.28 -25.06 -6.67
CA GLN A 474 -26.44 -26.01 -7.77
C GLN A 474 -26.34 -25.31 -9.12
N HIS A 475 -26.96 -24.13 -9.25
CA HIS A 475 -26.82 -23.32 -10.46
C HIS A 475 -25.35 -22.96 -10.71
N ALA A 476 -24.62 -22.44 -9.70
CA ALA A 476 -23.21 -22.08 -9.86
C ALA A 476 -22.33 -23.29 -10.22
N VAL A 477 -22.58 -24.45 -9.61
CA VAL A 477 -21.84 -25.69 -9.89
C VAL A 477 -22.08 -26.19 -11.32
N THR A 478 -23.30 -26.07 -11.82
CA THR A 478 -23.71 -26.61 -13.13
C THR A 478 -23.41 -25.66 -14.30
N THR A 479 -23.60 -24.35 -14.13
CA THR A 479 -23.49 -23.39 -15.24
C THR A 479 -22.13 -22.70 -15.34
N MET A 480 -21.40 -22.54 -14.24
CA MET A 480 -20.13 -21.79 -14.23
C MET A 480 -18.93 -22.73 -14.35
N THR A 481 -18.40 -22.95 -15.55
CA THR A 481 -17.35 -23.95 -15.82
C THR A 481 -16.01 -23.64 -15.13
N HIS A 482 -15.62 -22.37 -15.03
CA HIS A 482 -14.32 -21.98 -14.49
C HIS A 482 -14.39 -21.62 -13.01
N TRP A 483 -13.45 -22.15 -12.22
CA TRP A 483 -13.37 -21.90 -10.77
C TRP A 483 -13.34 -20.41 -10.42
N TYR A 484 -12.59 -19.58 -11.15
CA TYR A 484 -12.47 -18.15 -10.84
C TYR A 484 -13.80 -17.39 -10.97
N MET A 485 -14.69 -17.81 -11.87
CA MET A 485 -16.04 -17.23 -12.00
C MET A 485 -16.98 -17.76 -10.92
N ARG A 486 -16.84 -19.03 -10.56
CA ARG A 486 -17.71 -19.74 -9.62
C ARG A 486 -17.42 -19.38 -8.16
N ARG A 487 -16.13 -19.23 -7.82
CA ARG A 487 -15.63 -19.05 -6.45
C ARG A 487 -16.36 -17.96 -5.67
N PRO A 488 -16.59 -16.74 -6.20
CA PRO A 488 -17.29 -15.70 -5.46
C PRO A 488 -18.66 -16.16 -4.94
N THR A 489 -19.42 -16.91 -5.75
CA THR A 489 -20.75 -17.44 -5.40
C THR A 489 -20.66 -18.55 -4.37
N ILE A 490 -19.71 -19.47 -4.53
CA ILE A 490 -19.45 -20.54 -3.55
C ILE A 490 -19.08 -19.95 -2.20
N ASP A 491 -18.26 -18.90 -2.18
CA ASP A 491 -17.79 -18.26 -0.95
C ASP A 491 -18.95 -17.58 -0.19
N VAL A 492 -19.89 -16.88 -0.86
CA VAL A 492 -21.08 -16.30 -0.18
C VAL A 492 -22.06 -17.37 0.28
N VAL A 493 -22.29 -18.41 -0.51
CA VAL A 493 -23.21 -19.50 -0.13
C VAL A 493 -22.67 -20.27 1.07
N CYS A 494 -21.36 -20.56 1.08
CA CYS A 494 -20.70 -21.18 2.23
C CYS A 494 -20.86 -20.33 3.51
N ARG A 495 -20.73 -19.00 3.40
CA ARG A 495 -21.01 -18.09 4.54
C ARG A 495 -22.48 -18.10 4.94
N GLY A 496 -23.40 -18.15 3.99
CA GLY A 496 -24.83 -18.31 4.23
C GLY A 496 -25.14 -19.57 5.06
N PHE A 497 -24.65 -20.73 4.63
CA PHE A 497 -24.83 -21.99 5.39
C PHE A 497 -24.14 -21.98 6.75
N THR A 498 -22.93 -21.38 6.85
CA THR A 498 -22.25 -21.21 8.14
C THR A 498 -23.11 -20.40 9.12
N ARG A 499 -23.78 -19.36 8.61
CA ARG A 499 -24.64 -18.46 9.38
C ARG A 499 -25.97 -19.11 9.76
N LEU A 500 -26.59 -19.87 8.86
CA LEU A 500 -27.79 -20.68 9.14
C LEU A 500 -27.58 -21.61 10.34
N GLY A 501 -26.37 -22.15 10.50
CA GLY A 501 -26.10 -23.10 11.57
C GLY A 501 -26.98 -24.35 11.42
N ALA A 502 -27.54 -24.82 12.53
CA ALA A 502 -28.31 -26.07 12.59
C ALA A 502 -29.53 -26.10 11.66
N ASP A 503 -30.09 -24.95 11.29
CA ASP A 503 -31.21 -24.88 10.33
C ASP A 503 -30.79 -25.34 8.93
N GLY A 504 -29.49 -25.28 8.60
CA GLY A 504 -28.94 -25.76 7.33
C GLY A 504 -28.77 -27.28 7.23
N LYS A 505 -29.15 -28.06 8.25
CA LYS A 505 -28.91 -29.52 8.33
C LYS A 505 -29.42 -30.28 7.10
N GLU A 506 -30.55 -29.86 6.53
CA GLU A 506 -31.16 -30.51 5.35
C GLU A 506 -30.28 -30.43 4.09
N ALA A 507 -29.40 -29.43 3.99
CA ALA A 507 -28.46 -29.27 2.88
C ALA A 507 -27.19 -30.15 2.99
N LEU A 508 -26.92 -30.75 4.16
CA LEU A 508 -25.70 -31.50 4.42
C LEU A 508 -25.42 -32.62 3.40
N PRO A 509 -26.38 -33.49 3.03
CA PRO A 509 -26.11 -34.59 2.10
C PRO A 509 -25.63 -34.08 0.73
N THR A 510 -26.25 -33.00 0.23
CA THR A 510 -25.86 -32.39 -1.05
C THR A 510 -24.48 -31.75 -0.95
N ILE A 511 -24.21 -31.00 0.13
CA ILE A 511 -22.92 -30.32 0.33
C ILE A 511 -21.79 -31.33 0.50
N GLN A 512 -21.97 -32.39 1.29
CA GLN A 512 -21.00 -33.48 1.45
C GLN A 512 -20.72 -34.16 0.11
N SER A 513 -21.77 -34.50 -0.65
CA SER A 513 -21.63 -35.12 -1.97
C SER A 513 -20.81 -34.26 -2.94
N LEU A 514 -21.00 -32.93 -2.93
CA LEU A 514 -20.19 -32.00 -3.73
C LEU A 514 -18.77 -31.85 -3.18
N PHE A 515 -18.59 -31.89 -1.86
CA PHE A 515 -17.29 -31.73 -1.22
C PHE A 515 -16.35 -32.91 -1.50
N GLU A 516 -16.87 -34.14 -1.46
CA GLU A 516 -16.09 -35.38 -1.56
C GLU A 516 -15.65 -35.75 -2.98
N GLN A 517 -16.15 -35.04 -4.01
CA GLN A 517 -15.76 -35.32 -5.38
C GLN A 517 -14.25 -35.08 -5.56
N LYS A 518 -13.58 -35.98 -6.31
CA LYS A 518 -12.12 -35.92 -6.59
C LYS A 518 -11.68 -34.56 -7.16
N ARG A 519 -12.57 -33.88 -7.89
CA ARG A 519 -12.43 -32.48 -8.32
C ARG A 519 -13.63 -31.70 -7.79
N SER A 520 -13.63 -31.41 -6.50
CA SER A 520 -14.77 -30.78 -5.85
C SER A 520 -15.16 -29.49 -6.55
N PRO A 521 -16.43 -29.36 -6.99
CA PRO A 521 -16.91 -28.15 -7.62
C PRO A 521 -17.05 -26.95 -6.67
N ILE A 522 -16.89 -27.18 -5.35
CA ILE A 522 -17.06 -26.19 -4.29
C ILE A 522 -15.77 -25.88 -3.52
N THR A 523 -14.63 -26.51 -3.86
CA THR A 523 -13.32 -26.20 -3.26
C THR A 523 -12.18 -26.28 -4.28
N ASN A 524 -11.21 -25.36 -4.21
CA ASN A 524 -9.97 -25.45 -5.00
C ASN A 524 -8.70 -25.20 -4.16
N SER A 525 -8.85 -24.87 -2.88
CA SER A 525 -7.75 -24.63 -1.95
C SER A 525 -8.02 -25.23 -0.57
N ALA A 526 -6.96 -25.36 0.23
CA ALA A 526 -7.07 -25.78 1.63
C ALA A 526 -7.91 -24.81 2.47
N ASN A 527 -7.95 -23.51 2.11
CA ASN A 527 -8.75 -22.51 2.80
C ASN A 527 -10.25 -22.69 2.50
N ASP A 528 -10.61 -22.94 1.23
CA ASP A 528 -12.01 -23.21 0.86
C ASP A 528 -12.50 -24.49 1.55
N ALA A 529 -11.66 -25.53 1.54
CA ALA A 529 -11.98 -26.79 2.18
C ALA A 529 -12.10 -26.66 3.71
N PHE A 530 -11.37 -25.73 4.33
CA PHE A 530 -11.54 -25.40 5.74
C PHE A 530 -12.86 -24.66 6.00
N ALA A 531 -13.20 -23.66 5.19
CA ALA A 531 -14.45 -22.90 5.33
C ALA A 531 -15.69 -23.81 5.23
N TRP A 532 -15.73 -24.72 4.25
CA TRP A 532 -16.83 -25.67 4.11
C TRP A 532 -16.92 -26.68 5.26
N ARG A 533 -15.79 -27.11 5.85
CA ARG A 533 -15.82 -27.97 7.06
C ARG A 533 -16.42 -27.24 8.26
N VAL A 534 -16.09 -25.96 8.43
CA VAL A 534 -16.70 -25.12 9.47
C VAL A 534 -18.20 -24.97 9.22
N ALA A 535 -18.62 -24.73 7.97
CA ALA A 535 -20.03 -24.67 7.60
C ALA A 535 -20.76 -25.98 7.91
N MET A 536 -20.20 -27.15 7.52
CA MET A 536 -20.80 -28.46 7.79
C MET A 536 -20.92 -28.75 9.28
N ALA A 537 -19.89 -28.41 10.07
CA ALA A 537 -19.95 -28.56 11.51
C ALA A 537 -21.03 -27.67 12.15
N ARG A 538 -21.16 -26.41 11.70
CA ARG A 538 -22.25 -25.50 12.11
C ARG A 538 -23.63 -26.03 11.76
N MET A 539 -23.78 -26.73 10.63
CA MET A 539 -25.02 -27.39 10.22
C MET A 539 -25.35 -28.67 11.02
N GLY A 540 -24.48 -29.07 11.96
CA GLY A 540 -24.72 -30.18 12.86
C GLY A 540 -24.02 -31.49 12.48
N LEU A 541 -23.06 -31.46 11.54
CA LEU A 541 -22.19 -32.62 11.30
C LEU A 541 -21.14 -32.72 12.41
N ALA A 542 -20.95 -33.90 13.00
CA ALA A 542 -19.97 -34.07 14.05
C ALA A 542 -18.55 -33.80 13.51
N ILE A 543 -17.69 -33.16 14.32
CA ILE A 543 -16.30 -32.83 13.94
C ILE A 543 -15.52 -34.10 13.54
N ASP A 544 -15.84 -35.24 14.16
CA ASP A 544 -15.22 -36.51 13.87
C ASP A 544 -15.65 -37.11 12.52
N GLU A 545 -16.84 -36.74 12.04
CA GLU A 545 -17.45 -37.18 10.78
C GLU A 545 -17.14 -36.25 9.60
N LEU A 546 -16.34 -35.20 9.80
CA LEU A 546 -15.96 -34.30 8.72
C LEU A 546 -15.17 -35.03 7.63
N PRO A 547 -15.42 -34.74 6.34
CA PRO A 547 -14.71 -35.39 5.24
C PRO A 547 -13.25 -34.93 5.14
N TYR A 548 -12.31 -35.88 5.05
CA TYR A 548 -10.87 -35.63 4.86
C TYR A 548 -10.34 -36.38 3.63
N PRO A 549 -9.32 -35.85 2.93
CA PRO A 549 -8.67 -36.58 1.86
C PRO A 549 -8.08 -37.90 2.39
N PRO A 550 -8.21 -39.02 1.65
CA PRO A 550 -7.69 -40.32 2.10
C PRO A 550 -6.16 -40.34 2.24
N SER A 551 -5.47 -39.36 1.65
CA SER A 551 -4.02 -39.20 1.76
C SER A 551 -3.55 -38.54 3.06
N TRP A 552 -4.46 -38.01 3.88
CA TRP A 552 -4.11 -37.32 5.11
C TRP A 552 -3.77 -38.31 6.23
N LYS A 553 -2.70 -38.01 6.96
CA LYS A 553 -2.31 -38.74 8.17
C LYS A 553 -3.16 -38.28 9.37
N GLU A 554 -3.30 -39.15 10.36
CA GLU A 554 -4.08 -38.89 11.59
C GLU A 554 -3.69 -37.57 12.28
N GLN A 555 -2.38 -37.27 12.36
CA GLN A 555 -1.90 -36.01 12.93
C GLN A 555 -2.42 -34.76 12.21
N SER A 556 -2.56 -34.81 10.88
CA SER A 556 -3.09 -33.70 10.09
C SER A 556 -4.60 -33.56 10.28
N ILE A 557 -5.31 -34.68 10.39
CA ILE A 557 -6.75 -34.73 10.69
C ILE A 557 -7.00 -34.11 12.07
N ALA A 558 -6.27 -34.53 13.10
CA ALA A 558 -6.37 -34.01 14.45
C ALA A 558 -6.14 -32.48 14.50
N LYS A 559 -5.07 -31.97 13.86
CA LYS A 559 -4.81 -30.53 13.75
C LYS A 559 -5.96 -29.77 13.08
N MET A 560 -6.56 -30.37 12.05
CA MET A 560 -7.67 -29.74 11.34
C MET A 560 -8.95 -29.74 12.19
N ARG A 561 -9.25 -30.83 12.91
CA ARG A 561 -10.36 -30.90 13.88
C ARG A 561 -10.22 -29.83 14.95
N GLU A 562 -9.03 -29.69 15.52
CA GLU A 562 -8.71 -28.65 16.52
C GLU A 562 -8.92 -27.24 15.93
N LYS A 563 -8.49 -27.01 14.69
CA LYS A 563 -8.68 -25.72 14.01
C LYS A 563 -10.16 -25.41 13.78
N VAL A 564 -10.96 -26.40 13.39
CA VAL A 564 -12.42 -26.25 13.22
C VAL A 564 -13.08 -25.99 14.57
N SER A 565 -12.74 -26.76 15.60
CA SER A 565 -13.26 -26.60 16.97
C SER A 565 -12.99 -25.20 17.52
N ARG A 566 -11.75 -24.70 17.40
CA ARG A 566 -11.41 -23.31 17.77
C ARG A 566 -12.26 -22.29 17.03
N ARG A 567 -12.47 -22.49 15.73
CA ARG A 567 -13.26 -21.55 14.94
C ARG A 567 -14.74 -21.57 15.30
N LEU A 568 -15.29 -22.71 15.70
CA LEU A 568 -16.66 -22.81 16.20
C LEU A 568 -16.83 -22.06 17.53
N ALA A 569 -15.87 -22.18 18.44
CA ALA A 569 -15.87 -21.46 19.70
C ALA A 569 -15.91 -19.93 19.53
N ASP A 570 -15.23 -19.38 18.50
CA ASP A 570 -15.32 -17.96 18.16
C ASP A 570 -16.77 -17.54 17.85
N PHE A 571 -17.51 -18.35 17.09
CA PHE A 571 -18.90 -18.05 16.72
C PHE A 571 -19.84 -18.07 17.93
N ASP A 572 -19.66 -19.04 18.83
CA ASP A 572 -20.46 -19.12 20.04
C ASP A 572 -20.20 -17.90 20.93
N SER A 573 -18.94 -17.44 21.03
CA SER A 573 -18.59 -16.23 21.81
C SER A 573 -19.15 -14.91 21.23
N ASP A 574 -19.28 -14.82 19.90
CA ASP A 574 -19.87 -13.67 19.21
C ASP A 574 -21.42 -13.67 19.29
N GLU A 575 -22.06 -14.83 19.49
CA GLU A 575 -23.50 -14.94 19.77
C GLU A 575 -23.85 -14.55 21.22
N PHE A 576 -22.96 -14.79 22.20
CA PHE A 576 -23.15 -14.39 23.61
C PHE A 576 -22.78 -12.92 23.93
N SER A 577 -22.10 -12.23 23.01
CA SER A 577 -21.68 -10.82 23.18
C SER A 577 -22.63 -9.81 22.53
N LYS A 578 -23.85 -10.22 22.17
CA LYS A 578 -24.92 -9.37 21.61
C LYS A 578 -25.97 -8.99 22.63
#